data_AF-A0A3D3CRV0-F1
#
_entry.id   AF-A0A3D3CRV0-F1
#
_cell.length_a   1.000
_cell.length_b   1.000
_cell.length_c   1.000
_cell.angle_alpha   90.00
_cell.angle_beta   90.00
_cell.angle_gamma   90.00
#
_symmetry.space_group_name_H-M   'P 1'
#
loop_
_entity.id
_entity.type
_entity.pdbx_description
1 polymer ?
#
loop_
_entity_poly.entity_id
_entity_poly.type
_entity_poly.pdbx_seq_one_letter_code
_entity_poly.pdbx_strand_id
1 'polypeptide(L)'
;MIADHFKLFNLNITTDPAVYERAPVHQRTRIIITPEGNWYGPVSGVSAIGSFVWGDDTPAWVFIHALSDNPAFIAAAATHQIGHTLGLQHQSAYDSYGLMISELSGGENNIFSSQAPLMGIPFYKAADWKNGHPSTGVQNIQSDTAMIAGAPNYIGYRKKGEGTVTGDNTVKIERQDPGSLALNSPGNYSYRLFDISGRLLTQGILKTGYNEIPTSRSSSGVLVLQWQGESGSGSEKILH
;
A
#
# COMPACT_ATOMS: atom_id res chain seq x y z
N MET A 1 2.57 -14.58 -9.27
CA MET A 1 2.24 -15.10 -7.93
C MET A 1 2.56 -14.09 -6.84
N ILE A 2 3.83 -13.82 -6.51
CA ILE A 2 4.16 -12.85 -5.43
C ILE A 2 3.65 -11.45 -5.78
N ALA A 3 4.00 -10.90 -6.95
CA ALA A 3 3.58 -9.56 -7.37
C ALA A 3 2.05 -9.38 -7.41
N ASP A 4 1.29 -10.44 -7.71
CA ASP A 4 -0.17 -10.38 -7.78
C ASP A 4 -0.82 -10.10 -6.42
N HIS A 5 -0.22 -10.60 -5.33
CA HIS A 5 -0.66 -10.29 -3.98
C HIS A 5 -0.44 -8.81 -3.61
N PHE A 6 0.51 -8.13 -4.26
CA PHE A 6 0.83 -6.73 -3.99
C PHE A 6 0.23 -5.74 -4.98
N LYS A 7 -0.62 -6.20 -5.92
CA LYS A 7 -1.20 -5.35 -6.98
C LYS A 7 -2.01 -4.16 -6.47
N LEU A 8 -2.53 -4.25 -5.23
CA LEU A 8 -3.30 -3.17 -4.59
C LEU A 8 -2.42 -2.04 -4.07
N PHE A 9 -1.11 -2.22 -3.97
CA PHE A 9 -0.21 -1.28 -3.30
C PHE A 9 0.69 -0.58 -4.31
N ASN A 10 1.07 0.66 -3.99
CA ASN A 10 2.09 1.39 -4.72
C ASN A 10 3.49 0.88 -4.31
N LEU A 11 3.67 -0.42 -4.47
CA LEU A 11 4.87 -1.18 -4.15
C LEU A 11 5.31 -1.90 -5.43
N ASN A 12 6.61 -1.89 -5.69
CA ASN A 12 7.20 -2.65 -6.77
C ASN A 12 7.75 -3.98 -6.25
N ILE A 13 7.49 -5.06 -6.98
CA ILE A 13 8.06 -6.38 -6.74
C ILE A 13 8.93 -6.72 -7.94
N THR A 14 10.23 -6.83 -7.72
CA THR A 14 11.24 -6.95 -8.79
C THR A 14 12.28 -8.00 -8.45
N THR A 15 12.80 -8.65 -9.49
CA THR A 15 14.01 -9.48 -9.42
C THR A 15 15.24 -8.77 -10.03
N ASP A 16 15.06 -7.57 -10.58
CA ASP A 16 16.15 -6.75 -11.11
C ASP A 16 16.87 -6.01 -9.96
N PRO A 17 18.14 -6.34 -9.67
CA PRO A 17 18.91 -5.70 -8.62
C PRO A 17 19.10 -4.20 -8.89
N ALA A 18 19.16 -3.75 -10.15
CA ALA A 18 19.33 -2.35 -10.47
C ALA A 18 18.09 -1.52 -10.08
N VAL A 19 16.88 -2.11 -10.13
CA VAL A 19 15.66 -1.44 -9.63
C VAL A 19 15.72 -1.30 -8.11
N TYR A 20 16.17 -2.33 -7.40
CA TYR A 20 16.36 -2.29 -5.95
C TYR A 20 17.39 -1.21 -5.57
N GLU A 21 18.54 -1.17 -6.24
CA GLU A 21 19.61 -0.20 -5.91
C GLU A 21 19.20 1.25 -6.16
N ARG A 22 18.27 1.50 -7.09
CA ARG A 22 17.71 2.84 -7.35
C ARG A 22 16.65 3.27 -6.34
N ALA A 23 16.03 2.33 -5.61
CA ALA A 23 15.02 2.67 -4.61
C ALA A 23 15.66 3.35 -3.38
N PRO A 24 14.95 4.28 -2.70
CA PRO A 24 15.44 4.88 -1.46
C PRO A 24 15.74 3.82 -0.40
N VAL A 25 16.79 4.01 0.40
CA VAL A 25 17.24 3.03 1.40
C VAL A 25 16.16 2.68 2.44
N HIS A 26 15.32 3.64 2.82
CA HIS A 26 14.18 3.44 3.75
C HIS A 26 12.89 2.98 3.06
N GLN A 27 12.94 2.63 1.78
CA GLN A 27 11.79 2.18 0.98
C GLN A 27 12.14 0.96 0.13
N ARG A 28 13.04 0.11 0.63
CA ARG A 28 13.48 -1.11 -0.04
C ARG A 28 13.86 -2.18 0.96
N THR A 29 13.56 -3.43 0.63
CA THR A 29 14.04 -4.60 1.36
C THR A 29 14.34 -5.72 0.37
N ARG A 30 15.17 -6.69 0.76
CA ARG A 30 15.49 -7.88 -0.04
C ARG A 30 14.87 -9.11 0.59
N ILE A 31 14.29 -9.95 -0.27
CA ILE A 31 13.85 -11.30 0.10
C ILE A 31 14.86 -12.27 -0.50
N ILE A 32 15.62 -12.96 0.35
CA ILE A 32 16.63 -13.93 -0.06
C ILE A 32 15.99 -15.31 -0.07
N ILE A 33 15.90 -15.91 -1.25
CA ILE A 33 15.42 -17.28 -1.45
C ILE A 33 16.64 -18.19 -1.54
N THR A 34 16.75 -19.14 -0.61
CA THR A 34 17.95 -19.99 -0.47
C THR A 34 17.55 -21.44 -0.12
N PRO A 35 18.37 -22.46 -0.46
CA PRO A 35 18.10 -23.87 -0.13
C PRO A 35 17.75 -24.13 1.34
N GLU A 36 18.61 -23.69 2.25
CA GLU A 36 18.54 -24.08 3.67
C GLU A 36 18.72 -22.92 4.63
N GLY A 37 18.05 -23.03 5.78
CA GLY A 37 18.06 -22.08 6.90
C GLY A 37 18.64 -22.66 8.18
N ASN A 38 19.60 -23.59 8.09
CA ASN A 38 20.13 -24.35 9.24
C ASN A 38 20.66 -23.46 10.38
N TRP A 39 21.08 -22.23 10.07
CA TRP A 39 21.52 -21.25 11.04
C TRP A 39 20.38 -20.67 11.90
N TYR A 40 19.13 -20.84 11.47
CA TYR A 40 17.93 -20.35 12.15
C TYR A 40 17.07 -21.49 12.72
N GLY A 41 16.76 -22.51 11.90
CA GLY A 41 15.94 -23.64 12.31
C GLY A 41 15.00 -24.15 11.22
N PRO A 42 14.17 -25.17 11.52
CA PRO A 42 13.31 -25.85 10.55
C PRO A 42 12.01 -25.06 10.27
N VAL A 43 12.14 -23.88 9.67
CA VAL A 43 11.02 -23.02 9.26
C VAL A 43 11.03 -22.77 7.76
N SER A 44 9.93 -22.26 7.21
CA SER A 44 9.84 -21.88 5.79
C SER A 44 10.50 -20.52 5.47
N GLY A 45 10.73 -19.68 6.48
CA GLY A 45 11.37 -18.38 6.35
C GLY A 45 11.43 -17.61 7.65
N VAL A 46 12.15 -16.49 7.64
CA VAL A 46 12.28 -15.56 8.78
C VAL A 46 12.44 -14.12 8.30
N SER A 47 11.77 -13.20 8.99
CA SER A 47 11.84 -11.76 8.74
C SER A 47 11.80 -10.99 10.05
N ALA A 48 12.55 -9.89 10.12
CA ALA A 48 12.37 -8.91 11.18
C ALA A 48 11.10 -8.08 10.89
N ILE A 49 10.21 -7.98 11.88
CA ILE A 49 8.92 -7.31 11.69
C ILE A 49 9.14 -5.79 11.58
N GLY A 50 8.61 -5.19 10.52
CA GLY A 50 8.71 -3.74 10.27
C GLY A 50 10.08 -3.28 9.71
N SER A 51 10.93 -4.21 9.26
CA SER A 51 12.27 -3.89 8.77
C SER A 51 12.32 -3.11 7.45
N PHE A 52 11.21 -3.00 6.72
CA PHE A 52 11.15 -2.33 5.41
C PHE A 52 11.68 -0.90 5.43
N VAL A 53 11.52 -0.19 6.56
CA VAL A 53 11.91 1.23 6.69
C VAL A 53 13.25 1.46 7.38
N TRP A 54 13.94 0.40 7.83
CA TRP A 54 15.16 0.56 8.63
C TRP A 54 16.33 1.13 7.83
N GLY A 55 16.43 0.77 6.56
CA GLY A 55 17.50 1.27 5.67
C GLY A 55 18.90 0.76 6.03
N ASP A 56 18.98 -0.35 6.76
CA ASP A 56 20.22 -1.03 7.15
C ASP A 56 20.49 -2.31 6.34
N ASP A 57 19.75 -2.50 5.25
CA ASP A 57 19.77 -3.67 4.37
C ASP A 57 19.42 -5.00 5.05
N THR A 58 18.75 -5.00 6.22
CA THR A 58 18.23 -6.22 6.87
C THR A 58 17.30 -6.99 5.90
N PRO A 59 17.66 -8.21 5.48
CA PRO A 59 16.85 -8.98 4.56
C PRO A 59 15.80 -9.83 5.29
N ALA A 60 14.83 -10.31 4.52
CA ALA A 60 14.01 -11.45 4.88
C ALA A 60 14.47 -12.71 4.14
N TRP A 61 14.21 -13.88 4.70
CA TRP A 61 14.72 -15.16 4.21
C TRP A 61 13.60 -16.15 3.94
N VAL A 62 13.71 -16.91 2.84
CA VAL A 62 12.83 -18.02 2.48
C VAL A 62 13.68 -19.26 2.23
N PHE A 63 13.34 -20.38 2.88
CA PHE A 63 14.09 -21.63 2.83
C PHE A 63 13.35 -22.68 2.02
N ILE A 64 13.84 -22.97 0.81
CA ILE A 64 13.07 -23.71 -0.20
C ILE A 64 12.97 -25.22 0.06
N HIS A 65 13.98 -25.84 0.70
CA HIS A 65 13.91 -27.27 1.05
C HIS A 65 12.82 -27.56 2.08
N ALA A 66 12.55 -26.64 3.01
CA ALA A 66 11.44 -26.75 3.96
C ALA A 66 10.05 -26.65 3.29
N LEU A 67 10.03 -26.28 2.01
CA LEU A 67 8.84 -26.10 1.18
C LEU A 67 8.79 -27.13 0.03
N SER A 68 9.57 -28.21 0.12
CA SER A 68 9.68 -29.27 -0.89
C SER A 68 10.02 -28.74 -2.29
N ASP A 69 10.75 -27.62 -2.35
CA ASP A 69 11.09 -26.91 -3.59
C ASP A 69 9.87 -26.55 -4.45
N ASN A 70 8.67 -26.50 -3.84
CA ASN A 70 7.43 -26.26 -4.56
C ASN A 70 7.28 -24.76 -4.87
N PRO A 71 7.22 -24.34 -6.15
CA PRO A 71 7.16 -22.92 -6.50
C PRO A 71 5.97 -22.16 -5.91
N ALA A 72 4.82 -22.81 -5.75
CA ALA A 72 3.65 -22.17 -5.15
C ALA A 72 3.86 -21.91 -3.65
N PHE A 73 4.52 -22.84 -2.96
CA PHE A 73 4.82 -22.73 -1.54
C PHE A 73 5.91 -21.69 -1.29
N ILE A 74 6.94 -21.67 -2.13
CA ILE A 74 7.99 -20.66 -2.11
C ILE A 74 7.39 -19.27 -2.32
N ALA A 75 6.48 -19.10 -3.29
CA ALA A 75 5.81 -17.83 -3.53
C ALA A 75 4.92 -17.38 -2.35
N ALA A 76 4.21 -18.32 -1.73
CA ALA A 76 3.41 -18.07 -0.53
C ALA A 76 4.29 -17.63 0.65
N ALA A 77 5.36 -18.40 0.94
CA ALA A 77 6.32 -18.07 1.99
C ALA A 77 7.00 -16.71 1.74
N ALA A 78 7.45 -16.44 0.52
CA ALA A 78 8.03 -15.14 0.17
C ALA A 78 7.04 -13.98 0.38
N THR A 79 5.76 -14.15 0.00
CA THR A 79 4.71 -13.15 0.26
C THR A 79 4.53 -12.91 1.76
N HIS A 80 4.49 -13.99 2.54
CA HIS A 80 4.37 -13.95 4.01
C HIS A 80 5.54 -13.21 4.65
N GLN A 81 6.76 -13.50 4.22
CA GLN A 81 7.97 -12.85 4.71
C GLN A 81 7.98 -11.35 4.34
N ILE A 82 7.58 -10.97 3.12
CA ILE A 82 7.38 -9.55 2.77
C ILE A 82 6.37 -8.91 3.73
N GLY A 83 5.25 -9.57 4.03
CA GLY A 83 4.26 -9.09 4.98
C GLY A 83 4.85 -8.73 6.35
N HIS A 84 5.72 -9.58 6.91
CA HIS A 84 6.43 -9.26 8.14
C HIS A 84 7.33 -8.02 8.02
N THR A 85 8.11 -7.89 6.93
CA THR A 85 8.94 -6.68 6.73
C THR A 85 8.11 -5.40 6.73
N LEU A 86 6.83 -5.49 6.32
CA LEU A 86 5.85 -4.42 6.27
C LEU A 86 5.03 -4.26 7.58
N GLY A 87 5.44 -4.95 8.65
CA GLY A 87 4.89 -4.80 9.99
C GLY A 87 3.76 -5.76 10.35
N LEU A 88 3.38 -6.69 9.47
CA LEU A 88 2.29 -7.63 9.74
C LEU A 88 2.72 -8.71 10.75
N GLN A 89 1.82 -9.00 11.68
CA GLN A 89 1.85 -10.20 12.51
C GLN A 89 1.15 -11.36 11.81
N HIS A 90 1.32 -12.58 12.33
CA HIS A 90 0.52 -13.72 11.88
C HIS A 90 -0.98 -13.45 12.08
N GLN A 91 -1.80 -13.96 11.15
CA GLN A 91 -3.25 -13.99 11.29
C GLN A 91 -3.62 -15.24 12.07
N SER A 92 -3.90 -15.09 13.37
CA SER A 92 -4.10 -16.18 14.32
C SER A 92 -5.57 -16.52 14.54
N ALA A 93 -5.81 -17.72 15.07
CA ALA A 93 -7.12 -18.18 15.50
C ALA A 93 -7.17 -18.29 17.02
N TYR A 94 -8.26 -17.80 17.59
CA TYR A 94 -8.55 -17.83 19.02
C TYR A 94 -9.91 -18.49 19.26
N ASP A 95 -10.09 -19.11 20.42
CA ASP A 95 -11.39 -19.59 20.85
C ASP A 95 -12.28 -18.47 21.43
N SER A 96 -13.50 -18.82 21.85
CA SER A 96 -14.45 -17.88 22.45
C SER A 96 -13.99 -17.29 23.79
N TYR A 97 -12.99 -17.89 24.43
CA TYR A 97 -12.40 -17.44 25.69
C TYR A 97 -11.15 -16.60 25.47
N GLY A 98 -10.73 -16.40 24.21
CA GLY A 98 -9.56 -15.62 23.84
C GLY A 98 -8.23 -16.37 23.97
N LEU A 99 -8.26 -17.71 24.09
CA LEU A 99 -7.05 -18.53 24.05
C LEU A 99 -6.66 -18.82 22.60
N MET A 100 -5.36 -18.69 22.29
CA MET A 100 -4.86 -18.95 20.95
C MET A 100 -4.91 -20.45 20.66
N ILE A 101 -5.64 -20.84 19.62
CA ILE A 101 -5.77 -22.23 19.18
C ILE A 101 -4.90 -22.53 17.95
N SER A 102 -4.50 -21.49 17.21
CA SER A 102 -3.47 -21.58 16.18
C SER A 102 -2.82 -20.22 15.97
N GLU A 103 -1.49 -20.16 16.02
CA GLU A 103 -0.76 -18.94 15.68
C GLU A 103 -0.93 -18.58 14.20
N LEU A 104 -0.99 -19.59 13.33
CA LEU A 104 -1.21 -19.42 11.89
C LEU A 104 -2.57 -19.99 11.51
N SER A 105 -3.53 -19.13 11.17
CA SER A 105 -4.85 -19.56 10.74
C SER A 105 -4.85 -20.05 9.27
N GLY A 106 -5.87 -20.85 8.90
CA GLY A 106 -6.02 -21.36 7.54
C GLY A 106 -5.28 -22.67 7.24
N GLY A 107 -4.64 -23.29 8.24
CA GLY A 107 -3.78 -24.49 8.18
C GLY A 107 -4.12 -25.61 7.19
N GLU A 108 -3.08 -26.40 6.88
CA GLU A 108 -3.06 -27.51 5.90
C GLU A 108 -4.22 -28.51 6.06
N ASN A 109 -4.72 -28.72 7.29
CA ASN A 109 -5.75 -29.70 7.60
C ASN A 109 -7.18 -29.16 7.57
N ASN A 110 -7.40 -27.87 7.31
CA ASN A 110 -8.75 -27.33 7.13
C ASN A 110 -9.21 -27.52 5.68
N ILE A 111 -9.64 -28.75 5.35
CA ILE A 111 -10.16 -29.16 4.04
C ILE A 111 -11.51 -28.51 3.69
N PHE A 112 -12.16 -27.85 4.65
CA PHE A 112 -13.46 -27.20 4.47
C PHE A 112 -13.34 -25.74 4.00
N SER A 113 -12.12 -25.19 3.93
CA SER A 113 -11.88 -23.84 3.42
C SER A 113 -10.96 -23.87 2.21
N SER A 114 -11.46 -23.36 1.08
CA SER A 114 -10.66 -23.09 -0.13
C SER A 114 -9.84 -21.81 -0.05
N GLN A 115 -9.95 -21.07 1.07
CA GLN A 115 -9.29 -19.80 1.31
C GLN A 115 -8.48 -19.78 2.61
N ALA A 116 -7.39 -19.03 2.63
CA ALA A 116 -6.55 -18.83 3.81
C ALA A 116 -5.88 -17.44 3.77
N PRO A 117 -5.61 -16.82 4.93
CA PRO A 117 -4.90 -15.54 4.95
C PRO A 117 -3.43 -15.72 4.54
N LEU A 118 -2.87 -14.72 3.85
CA LEU A 118 -1.45 -14.69 3.46
C LEU A 118 -0.51 -14.71 4.67
N MET A 119 -0.91 -14.10 5.80
CA MET A 119 -0.20 -14.15 7.08
C MET A 119 -0.60 -15.37 7.94
N GLY A 120 -1.24 -16.38 7.36
CA GLY A 120 -1.50 -17.69 7.96
C GLY A 120 -0.75 -18.79 7.20
N ILE A 121 -1.40 -19.92 6.98
CA ILE A 121 -0.86 -21.02 6.14
C ILE A 121 -1.75 -21.19 4.90
N PRO A 122 -1.38 -20.59 3.75
CA PRO A 122 -2.20 -20.64 2.53
C PRO A 122 -1.88 -21.80 1.56
N PHE A 123 -1.13 -22.80 1.99
CA PHE A 123 -0.71 -23.90 1.11
C PHE A 123 -1.91 -24.61 0.49
N TYR A 124 -1.89 -24.75 -0.84
CA TYR A 124 -2.96 -25.33 -1.67
C TYR A 124 -4.30 -24.57 -1.68
N LYS A 125 -4.34 -23.32 -1.19
CA LYS A 125 -5.58 -22.53 -1.08
C LYS A 125 -5.47 -21.20 -1.82
N ALA A 126 -6.61 -20.62 -2.18
CA ALA A 126 -6.64 -19.22 -2.58
C ALA A 126 -6.28 -18.36 -1.37
N ALA A 127 -5.40 -17.37 -1.57
CA ALA A 127 -4.88 -16.57 -0.48
C ALA A 127 -5.05 -15.08 -0.76
N ASP A 128 -5.41 -14.34 0.28
CA ASP A 128 -5.54 -12.89 0.23
C ASP A 128 -5.16 -12.27 1.59
N TRP A 129 -5.00 -10.97 1.59
CA TRP A 129 -4.83 -10.16 2.80
C TRP A 129 -6.12 -10.16 3.62
N LYS A 130 -5.99 -10.17 4.96
CA LYS A 130 -7.14 -10.33 5.84
C LYS A 130 -7.20 -9.24 6.92
N ASN A 131 -8.43 -8.98 7.38
CA ASN A 131 -8.68 -8.33 8.66
C ASN A 131 -8.98 -9.42 9.68
N GLY A 132 -8.18 -9.51 10.74
CA GLY A 132 -8.31 -10.58 11.73
C GLY A 132 -7.41 -10.36 12.95
N HIS A 133 -7.39 -11.35 13.84
CA HIS A 133 -6.64 -11.25 15.08
C HIS A 133 -5.14 -11.51 14.82
N PRO A 134 -4.26 -10.58 15.22
CA PRO A 134 -2.83 -10.81 15.14
C PRO A 134 -2.38 -11.80 16.23
N SER A 135 -1.23 -12.46 16.04
CA SER A 135 -0.60 -13.31 17.07
C SER A 135 -0.28 -12.59 18.38
N THR A 136 -0.20 -11.26 18.36
CA THR A 136 0.07 -10.44 19.55
C THR A 136 -1.13 -10.31 20.48
N GLY A 137 -2.33 -10.72 20.07
CA GLY A 137 -3.48 -10.82 20.98
C GLY A 137 -4.84 -10.67 20.33
N VAL A 138 -5.82 -11.39 20.88
CA VAL A 138 -7.22 -11.43 20.43
C VAL A 138 -7.96 -10.08 20.56
N GLN A 139 -7.50 -9.18 21.43
CA GLN A 139 -8.18 -7.90 21.66
C GLN A 139 -7.97 -6.89 20.53
N ASN A 140 -7.04 -7.16 19.62
CA ASN A 140 -6.71 -6.30 18.49
C ASN A 140 -7.19 -6.93 17.18
N ILE A 141 -7.51 -6.08 16.20
CA ILE A 141 -7.70 -6.48 14.81
C ILE A 141 -6.61 -5.85 13.98
N GLN A 142 -5.81 -6.70 13.34
CA GLN A 142 -4.86 -6.34 12.32
C GLN A 142 -5.58 -6.31 10.98
N SER A 143 -5.54 -5.16 10.31
CA SER A 143 -5.92 -5.03 8.90
C SER A 143 -4.68 -5.08 8.04
N ASP A 144 -4.46 -6.21 7.37
CA ASP A 144 -3.24 -6.44 6.59
C ASP A 144 -3.04 -5.38 5.51
N THR A 145 -4.08 -5.09 4.73
CA THR A 145 -4.02 -4.11 3.64
C THR A 145 -3.79 -2.69 4.14
N ALA A 146 -4.42 -2.30 5.26
CA ALA A 146 -4.24 -0.97 5.84
C ALA A 146 -2.85 -0.78 6.44
N MET A 147 -2.27 -1.83 7.03
CA MET A 147 -0.90 -1.78 7.55
C MET A 147 0.13 -1.72 6.43
N ILE A 148 0.00 -2.55 5.38
CA ILE A 148 0.89 -2.49 4.21
C ILE A 148 0.85 -1.09 3.57
N ALA A 149 -0.35 -0.56 3.30
CA ALA A 149 -0.52 0.76 2.69
C ALA A 149 -0.25 1.94 3.64
N GLY A 150 -0.11 1.67 4.94
CA GLY A 150 -0.15 2.68 6.00
C GLY A 150 1.04 3.62 6.04
N ALA A 151 0.86 4.72 6.78
CA ALA A 151 1.89 5.73 7.01
C ALA A 151 3.24 5.17 7.51
N PRO A 152 3.30 4.12 8.37
CA PRO A 152 4.58 3.56 8.81
C PRO A 152 5.46 3.03 7.68
N ASN A 153 4.88 2.60 6.55
CA ASN A 153 5.62 2.05 5.42
C ASN A 153 5.78 3.02 4.25
N TYR A 154 5.07 4.16 4.25
CA TYR A 154 5.06 5.14 3.15
C TYR A 154 4.69 4.57 1.77
N ILE A 155 3.94 3.46 1.72
CA ILE A 155 3.61 2.77 0.45
C ILE A 155 2.34 3.36 -0.17
N GLY A 156 1.22 3.36 0.55
CA GLY A 156 -0.08 3.74 0.01
C GLY A 156 -0.68 2.71 -0.97
N TYR A 157 -1.96 2.87 -1.29
CA TYR A 157 -2.60 2.04 -2.31
C TYR A 157 -2.20 2.47 -3.72
N ARG A 158 -2.08 1.50 -4.63
CA ARG A 158 -1.92 1.75 -6.06
C ARG A 158 -3.19 2.46 -6.55
N LYS A 159 -3.02 3.55 -7.30
CA LYS A 159 -4.15 4.21 -7.96
C LYS A 159 -4.82 3.22 -8.92
N LYS A 160 -6.15 3.17 -8.95
CA LYS A 160 -6.89 2.26 -9.83
C LYS A 160 -6.68 2.65 -11.30
N GLY A 161 -5.94 1.83 -12.05
CA GLY A 161 -5.94 1.79 -13.52
C GLY A 161 -4.56 1.65 -14.19
N GLU A 162 -4.23 0.44 -14.67
CA GLU A 162 -3.41 0.20 -15.87
C GLU A 162 -4.10 -0.87 -16.73
N GLY A 163 -5.19 -0.46 -17.36
CA GLY A 163 -5.62 -0.97 -18.66
C GLY A 163 -5.75 0.27 -19.54
N THR A 164 -5.03 0.30 -20.66
CA THR A 164 -5.03 1.30 -21.74
C THR A 164 -5.76 2.63 -21.44
N VAL A 165 -5.03 3.63 -20.93
CA VAL A 165 -5.26 5.10 -20.88
C VAL A 165 -6.74 5.57 -20.85
N THR A 166 -7.27 6.11 -19.74
CA THR A 166 -7.12 7.53 -19.33
C THR A 166 -7.10 7.68 -17.80
N GLY A 167 -6.12 8.42 -17.26
CA GLY A 167 -5.96 8.61 -15.82
C GLY A 167 -6.98 9.56 -15.19
N ASP A 168 -7.20 9.40 -13.88
CA ASP A 168 -7.58 10.53 -13.03
C ASP A 168 -6.29 11.13 -12.42
N ASN A 169 -5.54 11.78 -13.31
CA ASN A 169 -4.39 12.66 -13.02
C ASN A 169 -4.89 14.11 -12.85
N THR A 170 -5.99 14.27 -12.11
CA THR A 170 -6.71 15.53 -11.94
C THR A 170 -6.37 16.18 -10.61
N VAL A 171 -6.37 17.52 -10.58
CA VAL A 171 -6.24 18.31 -9.35
C VAL A 171 -7.45 17.99 -8.46
N LYS A 172 -7.21 17.72 -7.17
CA LYS A 172 -8.26 17.38 -6.20
C LYS A 172 -8.40 18.46 -5.15
N ILE A 173 -9.62 18.91 -4.89
CA ILE A 173 -9.91 19.83 -3.78
C ILE A 173 -10.03 19.01 -2.49
N GLU A 174 -9.14 19.27 -1.54
CA GLU A 174 -9.07 18.57 -0.25
C GLU A 174 -9.92 19.27 0.81
N ARG A 175 -9.96 20.61 0.78
CA ARG A 175 -10.72 21.43 1.72
C ARG A 175 -11.12 22.76 1.11
N GLN A 176 -12.28 23.25 1.52
CA GLN A 176 -12.80 24.57 1.16
C GLN A 176 -12.92 25.37 2.45
N ASP A 177 -11.98 26.26 2.68
CA ASP A 177 -11.97 27.13 3.86
C ASP A 177 -12.53 28.51 3.49
N PRO A 178 -13.03 29.29 4.46
CA PRO A 178 -13.45 30.66 4.21
C PRO A 178 -12.28 31.51 3.68
N GLY A 179 -12.29 31.79 2.37
CA GLY A 179 -11.27 32.60 1.71
C GLY A 179 -10.10 31.81 1.09
N SER A 180 -10.08 30.49 1.16
CA SER A 180 -9.08 29.66 0.47
C SER A 180 -9.58 28.28 0.06
N LEU A 181 -8.91 27.69 -0.93
CA LEU A 181 -9.09 26.31 -1.39
C LEU A 181 -7.80 25.56 -1.19
N ALA A 182 -7.83 24.54 -0.35
CA ALA A 182 -6.77 23.57 -0.21
C ALA A 182 -6.95 22.45 -1.24
N LEU A 183 -5.91 22.15 -2.00
CA LEU A 183 -5.98 21.17 -3.08
C LEU A 183 -4.68 20.36 -3.19
N ASN A 184 -4.81 19.12 -3.64
CA ASN A 184 -3.68 18.26 -3.99
C ASN A 184 -3.56 18.18 -5.51
N SER A 185 -2.37 18.51 -6.02
CA SER A 185 -2.07 18.47 -7.43
C SER A 185 -1.16 17.28 -7.75
N PRO A 186 -1.48 16.44 -8.74
CA PRO A 186 -0.64 15.29 -9.10
C PRO A 186 0.63 15.68 -9.87
N GLY A 187 0.81 16.97 -10.17
CA GLY A 187 1.86 17.50 -11.03
C GLY A 187 1.95 19.01 -10.92
N ASN A 188 2.81 19.62 -11.74
CA ASN A 188 2.86 21.07 -11.84
C ASN A 188 1.88 21.56 -12.92
N TYR A 189 0.91 22.40 -12.54
CA TYR A 189 -0.10 22.91 -13.47
C TYR A 189 -0.23 24.43 -13.33
N SER A 190 -0.41 25.13 -14.44
CA SER A 190 -0.92 26.51 -14.42
C SER A 190 -2.41 26.49 -14.12
N TYR A 191 -2.89 27.29 -13.17
CA TYR A 191 -4.30 27.37 -12.83
C TYR A 191 -4.87 28.78 -13.00
N ARG A 192 -6.18 28.86 -13.20
CA ARG A 192 -6.99 30.09 -13.18
C ARG A 192 -8.27 29.81 -12.40
N LEU A 193 -8.66 30.73 -11.53
CA LEU A 193 -9.90 30.67 -10.75
C LEU A 193 -10.80 31.82 -11.15
N PHE A 194 -12.06 31.52 -11.47
CA PHE A 194 -13.08 32.48 -11.89
C PHE A 194 -14.27 32.46 -10.93
N ASP A 195 -14.99 33.58 -10.85
CA ASP A 195 -16.36 33.58 -10.34
C ASP A 195 -17.37 33.14 -11.42
N ILE A 196 -18.64 32.93 -11.03
CA ILE A 196 -19.69 32.45 -11.94
C ILE A 196 -19.99 33.40 -13.12
N SER A 197 -19.60 34.68 -13.00
CA SER A 197 -19.75 35.66 -14.09
C SER A 197 -18.63 35.55 -15.14
N GLY A 198 -17.62 34.71 -14.87
CA GLY A 198 -16.44 34.54 -15.72
C GLY A 198 -15.32 35.53 -15.41
N ARG A 199 -15.41 36.33 -14.34
CA ARG A 199 -14.34 37.24 -13.92
C ARG A 199 -13.22 36.44 -13.26
N LEU A 200 -11.99 36.64 -13.74
CA LEU A 200 -10.79 36.02 -13.16
C LEU A 200 -10.51 36.59 -11.77
N LEU A 201 -10.45 35.73 -10.76
CA LEU A 201 -10.13 36.08 -9.38
C LEU A 201 -8.64 35.96 -9.09
N THR A 202 -8.03 34.84 -9.48
CA THR A 202 -6.60 34.57 -9.27
C THR A 202 -6.09 33.53 -10.26
N GLN A 203 -4.77 33.49 -10.47
CA GLN A 203 -4.09 32.50 -11.30
C GLN A 203 -2.67 32.26 -10.77
N GLY A 204 -2.09 31.12 -11.10
CA GLY A 204 -0.74 30.79 -10.64
C GLY A 204 -0.30 29.39 -11.06
N ILE A 205 0.68 28.84 -10.34
CA ILE A 205 1.19 27.49 -10.57
C ILE A 205 0.87 26.63 -9.36
N LEU A 206 0.11 25.55 -9.58
CA LEU A 206 0.02 24.44 -8.66
C LEU A 206 1.33 23.65 -8.73
N LYS A 207 1.94 23.38 -7.59
CA LYS A 207 3.05 22.44 -7.47
C LYS A 207 2.52 21.05 -7.17
N THR A 208 3.29 20.04 -7.53
CA THR A 208 2.98 18.66 -7.16
C THR A 208 2.82 18.55 -5.63
N GLY A 209 1.74 17.92 -5.16
CA GLY A 209 1.37 17.86 -3.76
C GLY A 209 0.38 18.94 -3.33
N TYR A 210 0.46 19.36 -2.07
CA TYR A 210 -0.48 20.28 -1.45
C TYR A 210 -0.28 21.72 -1.92
N ASN A 211 -1.37 22.42 -2.20
CA ASN A 211 -1.40 23.84 -2.53
C ASN A 211 -2.60 24.52 -1.86
N GLU A 212 -2.51 25.84 -1.74
CA GLU A 212 -3.61 26.66 -1.24
C GLU A 212 -3.82 27.84 -2.19
N ILE A 213 -5.04 27.97 -2.71
CA ILE A 213 -5.44 29.09 -3.58
C ILE A 213 -6.32 30.06 -2.77
N PRO A 214 -5.97 31.35 -2.67
CA PRO A 214 -6.86 32.33 -2.05
C PRO A 214 -8.09 32.60 -2.93
N THR A 215 -9.31 32.55 -2.37
CA THR A 215 -10.56 32.76 -3.13
C THR A 215 -11.06 34.20 -3.15
N SER A 216 -10.33 35.14 -2.53
CA SER A 216 -10.74 36.54 -2.28
C SER A 216 -12.03 36.64 -1.45
N ARG A 217 -12.11 37.62 -0.53
CA ARG A 217 -13.17 37.71 0.50
C ARG A 217 -14.60 37.97 -0.02
N SER A 218 -14.85 37.85 -1.33
CA SER A 218 -16.15 38.10 -1.93
C SER A 218 -16.55 36.96 -2.87
N SER A 219 -17.30 35.99 -2.35
CA SER A 219 -18.62 35.63 -2.85
C SER A 219 -18.98 34.25 -2.32
N SER A 220 -19.94 34.18 -1.41
CA SER A 220 -20.76 32.98 -1.33
C SER A 220 -21.37 32.77 -2.71
N GLY A 221 -21.05 31.67 -3.38
CA GLY A 221 -21.32 31.50 -4.81
C GLY A 221 -20.51 30.40 -5.50
N VAL A 222 -20.76 30.23 -6.79
CA VAL A 222 -20.06 29.20 -7.59
C VAL A 222 -18.74 29.77 -8.10
N LEU A 223 -17.64 29.06 -7.84
CA LEU A 223 -16.33 29.30 -8.42
C LEU A 223 -16.05 28.26 -9.51
N VAL A 224 -15.20 28.63 -10.47
CA VAL A 224 -14.72 27.71 -11.51
C VAL A 224 -13.20 27.72 -11.49
N LEU A 225 -12.60 26.60 -11.10
CA LEU A 225 -11.16 26.36 -11.18
C LEU A 225 -10.85 25.71 -12.53
N GLN A 226 -9.85 26.20 -13.23
CA GLN A 226 -9.27 25.57 -14.42
C GLN A 226 -7.78 25.35 -14.21
N TRP A 227 -7.23 24.25 -14.70
CA TRP A 227 -5.80 23.97 -14.66
C TRP A 227 -5.29 23.33 -15.95
N GLN A 228 -4.01 23.53 -16.27
CA GLN A 228 -3.34 23.01 -17.46
C GLN A 228 -1.84 22.80 -17.22
N GLY A 229 -1.31 21.67 -17.66
CA GLY A 229 0.09 21.27 -17.56
C GLY A 229 0.43 20.19 -18.58
N GLU A 230 1.68 19.73 -18.60
CA GLU A 230 2.16 18.73 -19.56
C GLU A 230 1.41 17.39 -19.44
N SER A 231 0.97 17.04 -18.23
CA SER A 231 0.22 15.83 -17.93
C SER A 231 -1.30 15.97 -18.12
N GLY A 232 -1.80 17.12 -18.58
CA GLY A 232 -3.20 17.32 -18.94
C GLY A 232 -3.79 18.67 -18.49
N SER A 233 -5.10 18.85 -18.71
CA SER A 233 -5.87 20.01 -18.26
C SER A 233 -7.22 19.58 -17.70
N GLY A 234 -7.82 20.40 -16.85
CA GLY A 234 -9.14 20.14 -16.29
C GLY A 234 -9.83 21.39 -15.77
N SER A 235 -11.07 21.22 -15.35
CA SER A 235 -11.86 22.27 -14.70
C SER A 235 -12.82 21.69 -13.69
N GLU A 236 -13.07 22.43 -12.61
CA GLU A 236 -13.98 22.02 -11.54
C GLU A 236 -14.85 23.21 -11.09
N LYS A 237 -16.13 22.92 -10.80
CA LYS A 237 -17.07 23.88 -10.25
C LYS A 237 -17.15 23.68 -8.75
N ILE A 238 -16.99 24.76 -7.99
CA ILE A 238 -16.86 24.73 -6.54
C ILE A 238 -17.98 25.57 -5.94
N LEU A 239 -18.69 25.04 -4.95
CA LEU A 239 -19.70 25.78 -4.20
C LEU A 239 -19.04 26.33 -2.95
N HIS A 240 -18.78 27.64 -2.94
CA HIS A 240 -18.12 28.34 -1.83
C HIS A 240 -19.11 29.11 -0.96
#